data_AF-A0A811T5J8-F1
#
_entry.id   AF-A0A811T5J8-F1
#
_cell.length_a   1.000
_cell.length_b   1.000
_cell.length_c   1.000
_cell.angle_alpha   90.00
_cell.angle_beta   90.00
_cell.angle_gamma   90.00
#
_symmetry.space_group_name_H-M   'P 1'
#
loop_
_entity.id
_entity.type
_entity.pdbx_description
1 polymer ?
#
loop_
_entity_poly.entity_id
_entity_poly.type
_entity_poly.pdbx_seq_one_letter_code
_entity_poly.pdbx_strand_id
1 'polypeptide(L)'
;MPNKKHFTEFSYNPQITVDAEHGIIIAEDVVQNVRDVDQLKPQIEQIEEVFGELPEDMVVTADNGYHSSKNIDFLKQRNPDGYIPHEKLASRMKKKETKSKRFSKENFEYNTKKDEFTCPNGETVKFSYEYFDKHKGKQVRVYRGVGCGRCQDKKLCTKSNHKPKLIKCYGNETNLREMAEKMESAEGQEVYRVRSKTVESVFGHIKQNIGLREFLTRGLENVRAEFTLTCIAHNMKRILKIKSQIKDIEANTVENRRHNHTSFKKLCEKLRKHGIISCVP
;
A
#
# COMPACT_ATOMS: atom_id res chain seq x y z
N MET A 1 -22.06 -2.72 -7.43
CA MET A 1 -21.01 -1.73 -7.17
C MET A 1 -21.08 -0.66 -8.25
N PRO A 2 -21.02 0.64 -7.90
CA PRO A 2 -20.95 1.71 -8.89
C PRO A 2 -19.59 1.67 -9.61
N ASN A 3 -19.60 1.54 -10.93
CA ASN A 3 -18.39 1.56 -11.74
C ASN A 3 -17.95 3.01 -12.06
N LYS A 4 -16.77 3.18 -12.67
CA LYS A 4 -16.25 4.50 -13.10
C LYS A 4 -17.14 5.23 -14.12
N LYS A 5 -18.14 4.54 -14.69
CA LYS A 5 -19.13 5.06 -15.64
C LYS A 5 -20.49 5.36 -14.98
N HIS A 6 -20.57 5.34 -13.65
CA HIS A 6 -21.79 5.57 -12.86
C HIS A 6 -22.91 4.53 -13.08
N PHE A 7 -22.62 3.36 -13.64
CA PHE A 7 -23.54 2.24 -13.65
C PHE A 7 -23.37 1.38 -12.41
N THR A 8 -24.50 0.94 -11.83
CA THR A 8 -24.49 -0.02 -10.72
C THR A 8 -24.62 -1.42 -11.30
N GLU A 9 -23.54 -2.18 -11.22
CA GLU A 9 -23.49 -3.57 -11.70
C GLU A 9 -23.36 -4.53 -10.51
N PHE A 10 -23.87 -5.75 -10.63
CA PHE A 10 -23.52 -6.80 -9.69
C PHE A 10 -22.08 -7.21 -9.96
N SER A 11 -21.18 -6.79 -9.07
CA SER A 11 -19.75 -7.00 -9.24
C SER A 11 -19.17 -7.54 -7.95
N TYR A 12 -18.12 -8.32 -8.11
CA TYR A 12 -17.29 -8.84 -7.04
C TYR A 12 -15.95 -8.12 -7.06
N ASN A 13 -15.34 -7.97 -5.90
CA ASN A 13 -14.06 -7.31 -5.72
C ASN A 13 -12.99 -8.34 -5.36
N PRO A 14 -12.24 -8.88 -6.35
CA PRO A 14 -11.14 -9.79 -6.10
C PRO A 14 -9.95 -9.04 -5.52
N GLN A 15 -9.33 -9.62 -4.51
CA GLN A 15 -8.18 -9.11 -3.78
C GLN A 15 -7.07 -10.17 -3.86
N ILE A 16 -5.84 -9.74 -4.16
CA ILE A 16 -4.68 -10.64 -4.20
C ILE A 16 -3.49 -9.97 -3.53
N THR A 17 -2.68 -10.76 -2.85
CA THR A 17 -1.32 -10.40 -2.43
C THR A 17 -0.33 -11.26 -3.19
N VAL A 18 0.70 -10.63 -3.73
CA VAL A 18 1.63 -11.24 -4.67
C VAL A 18 3.05 -11.03 -4.18
N ASP A 19 3.85 -12.09 -4.20
CA ASP A 19 5.30 -12.01 -4.01
C ASP A 19 5.94 -11.14 -5.10
N ALA A 20 6.74 -10.16 -4.69
CA ALA A 20 7.30 -9.17 -5.61
C ALA A 20 8.37 -9.78 -6.54
N GLU A 21 9.11 -10.77 -6.06
CA GLU A 21 10.23 -11.36 -6.80
C GLU A 21 9.74 -12.36 -7.86
N HIS A 22 8.89 -13.28 -7.43
CA HIS A 22 8.46 -14.40 -8.26
C HIS A 22 7.06 -14.21 -8.84
N GLY A 23 6.28 -13.23 -8.41
CA GLY A 23 4.92 -13.04 -8.92
C GLY A 23 3.97 -14.19 -8.53
N ILE A 24 4.23 -14.85 -7.39
CA ILE A 24 3.38 -15.92 -6.85
C ILE A 24 2.29 -15.26 -5.98
N ILE A 25 1.05 -15.68 -6.16
CA ILE A 25 -0.07 -15.24 -5.32
C ILE A 25 0.04 -15.98 -3.97
N ILE A 26 0.15 -15.23 -2.87
CA ILE A 26 0.30 -15.77 -1.52
C ILE A 26 -1.04 -15.75 -0.77
N ALA A 27 -1.83 -14.69 -0.95
CA ALA A 27 -3.15 -14.53 -0.34
C ALA A 27 -4.15 -14.05 -1.39
N GLU A 28 -5.39 -14.46 -1.24
CA GLU A 28 -6.49 -14.10 -2.14
C GLU A 28 -7.82 -14.06 -1.39
N ASP A 29 -8.73 -13.19 -1.83
CA ASP A 29 -10.13 -13.26 -1.42
C ASP A 29 -11.00 -12.60 -2.50
N VAL A 30 -12.30 -12.90 -2.46
CA VAL A 30 -13.32 -12.14 -3.17
C VAL A 30 -14.32 -11.59 -2.17
N VAL A 31 -14.51 -10.27 -2.22
CA VAL A 31 -15.48 -9.57 -1.35
C VAL A 31 -16.51 -8.79 -2.16
N GLN A 32 -17.62 -8.44 -1.51
CA GLN A 32 -18.64 -7.56 -2.09
C GLN A 32 -18.50 -6.10 -1.61
N ASN A 33 -17.49 -5.82 -0.77
CA ASN A 33 -17.26 -4.48 -0.25
C ASN A 33 -16.65 -3.59 -1.35
N VAL A 34 -17.18 -2.37 -1.46
CA VAL A 34 -16.72 -1.35 -2.42
C VAL A 34 -15.39 -0.73 -2.03
N ARG A 35 -15.05 -0.77 -0.73
CA ARG A 35 -13.83 -0.15 -0.21
C ARG A 35 -12.77 -1.21 0.05
N ASP A 36 -11.60 -1.00 -0.54
CA ASP A 36 -10.43 -1.85 -0.34
C ASP A 36 -9.76 -1.63 1.04
N VAL A 37 -10.09 -0.53 1.72
CA VAL A 37 -9.53 -0.18 3.03
C VAL A 37 -9.59 -1.33 4.03
N ASP A 38 -10.68 -2.09 4.04
CA ASP A 38 -10.87 -3.16 5.03
C ASP A 38 -10.23 -4.49 4.59
N GLN A 39 -9.59 -4.54 3.42
CA GLN A 39 -9.06 -5.76 2.82
C GLN A 39 -7.57 -6.01 3.09
N LEU A 40 -6.83 -5.01 3.61
CA LEU A 40 -5.41 -5.19 3.94
C LEU A 40 -5.22 -6.22 5.07
N LYS A 41 -5.97 -6.05 6.16
CA LYS A 41 -5.82 -6.88 7.36
C LYS A 41 -6.07 -8.37 7.07
N PRO A 42 -7.19 -8.78 6.43
CA PRO A 42 -7.43 -10.18 6.09
C PRO A 42 -6.32 -10.79 5.24
N GLN A 43 -5.73 -10.02 4.32
CA GLN A 43 -4.65 -10.50 3.45
C GLN A 43 -3.37 -10.78 4.26
N ILE A 44 -3.00 -9.91 5.20
CA ILE A 44 -1.84 -10.13 6.07
C ILE A 44 -2.07 -11.32 7.02
N GLU A 45 -3.30 -11.48 7.53
CA GLU A 45 -3.65 -12.63 8.39
C GLU A 45 -3.56 -13.96 7.61
N GLN A 46 -3.97 -14.00 6.34
CA GLN A 46 -3.75 -15.19 5.49
C GLN A 46 -2.25 -15.48 5.27
N ILE A 47 -1.41 -14.45 5.14
CA ILE A 47 0.05 -14.63 5.00
C ILE A 47 0.62 -15.21 6.31
N GLU A 48 0.21 -14.69 7.46
CA GLU A 48 0.59 -15.22 8.78
C GLU A 48 0.16 -16.69 8.91
N GLU A 49 -1.03 -17.08 8.42
CA GLU A 49 -1.48 -18.47 8.40
C GLU A 49 -0.61 -19.37 7.50
N VAL A 50 -0.20 -18.88 6.33
CA VAL A 50 0.63 -19.64 5.37
C VAL A 50 2.05 -19.84 5.89
N PHE A 51 2.65 -18.83 6.52
CA PHE A 51 4.04 -18.88 7.01
C PHE A 51 4.16 -19.28 8.49
N GLY A 52 3.04 -19.37 9.23
CA GLY A 52 2.98 -19.56 10.68
C GLY A 52 3.27 -18.26 11.45
N GLU A 53 4.32 -17.54 11.05
CA GLU A 53 4.68 -16.22 11.57
C GLU A 53 5.00 -15.26 10.41
N LEU A 54 4.79 -13.96 10.62
CA LEU A 54 5.17 -12.96 9.63
C LEU A 54 6.71 -12.84 9.56
N PRO A 55 7.33 -12.82 8.37
CA PRO A 55 8.77 -12.60 8.25
C PRO A 55 9.19 -11.25 8.86
N GLU A 56 10.29 -11.23 9.62
CA GLU A 56 10.77 -10.03 10.33
C GLU A 56 11.06 -8.85 9.37
N ASP A 57 11.59 -9.14 8.19
CA ASP A 57 11.94 -8.14 7.15
C ASP A 57 10.86 -8.02 6.06
N MET A 58 9.61 -8.39 6.36
CA MET A 58 8.50 -8.27 5.41
C MET A 58 8.18 -6.80 5.14
N VAL A 59 8.33 -6.37 3.89
CA VAL A 59 7.86 -5.09 3.38
C VAL A 59 6.39 -5.23 2.97
N VAL A 60 5.55 -4.20 3.11
CA VAL A 60 4.14 -4.22 2.68
C VAL A 60 3.79 -3.01 1.79
N THR A 61 3.62 -3.14 0.48
CA THR A 61 3.24 -2.09 -0.48
C THR A 61 1.78 -2.23 -0.91
N ALA A 62 0.98 -1.18 -0.70
CA ALA A 62 -0.44 -1.18 -1.06
C ALA A 62 -0.84 0.10 -1.83
N ASP A 63 -1.93 0.03 -2.59
CA ASP A 63 -2.47 1.23 -3.28
C ASP A 63 -3.08 2.22 -2.28
N ASN A 64 -3.32 3.45 -2.74
CA ASN A 64 -4.03 4.50 -1.99
C ASN A 64 -5.39 4.02 -1.47
N GLY A 65 -6.05 3.09 -2.17
CA GLY A 65 -7.30 2.48 -1.72
C GLY A 65 -7.23 1.83 -0.34
N TYR A 66 -6.03 1.43 0.11
CA TYR A 66 -5.79 0.85 1.44
C TYR A 66 -5.35 1.88 2.48
N HIS A 67 -5.22 3.16 2.11
CA HIS A 67 -4.73 4.19 3.02
C HIS A 67 -5.75 4.52 4.13
N SER A 68 -5.45 4.10 5.36
CA SER A 68 -6.20 4.48 6.54
C SER A 68 -5.33 4.42 7.80
N SER A 69 -5.68 5.21 8.83
CA SER A 69 -5.01 5.12 10.13
C SER A 69 -5.01 3.70 10.66
N LYS A 70 -6.18 3.03 10.63
CA LYS A 70 -6.33 1.66 11.12
C LYS A 70 -5.33 0.68 10.49
N ASN A 71 -5.13 0.79 9.18
CA ASN A 71 -4.20 -0.08 8.45
C ASN A 71 -2.75 0.24 8.78
N ILE A 72 -2.37 1.52 8.88
CA ILE A 72 -1.01 1.91 9.25
C ILE A 72 -0.71 1.50 10.70
N ASP A 73 -1.67 1.72 11.60
CA ASP A 73 -1.59 1.30 13.00
C ASP A 73 -1.44 -0.23 13.10
N PHE A 74 -2.20 -0.98 12.30
CA PHE A 74 -2.11 -2.44 12.21
C PHE A 74 -0.74 -2.93 11.72
N LEU A 75 -0.21 -2.35 10.62
CA LEU A 75 1.12 -2.70 10.11
C LEU A 75 2.21 -2.40 11.14
N LYS A 76 2.12 -1.27 11.84
CA LYS A 76 3.07 -0.97 12.93
C LYS A 76 2.99 -1.95 14.11
N GLN A 77 1.78 -2.39 14.47
CA GLN A 77 1.57 -3.34 15.57
C GLN A 77 2.07 -4.75 15.24
N ARG A 78 1.90 -5.19 13.99
CA ARG A 78 2.33 -6.51 13.52
C ARG A 78 3.78 -6.56 13.05
N ASN A 79 4.45 -5.40 12.99
CA ASN A 79 5.83 -5.21 12.57
C ASN A 79 6.22 -5.40 11.08
N PRO A 80 5.33 -5.58 10.08
CA PRO A 80 5.75 -5.45 8.69
C PRO A 80 6.01 -3.99 8.28
N ASP A 81 7.00 -3.79 7.40
CA ASP A 81 7.42 -2.48 6.93
C ASP A 81 6.51 -1.94 5.82
N GLY A 82 5.45 -1.21 6.20
CA GLY A 82 4.43 -0.71 5.29
C GLY A 82 4.80 0.48 4.40
N TYR A 83 4.24 0.53 3.19
CA TYR A 83 4.31 1.60 2.19
C TYR A 83 2.93 1.80 1.55
N ILE A 84 2.17 2.78 2.06
CA ILE A 84 0.82 3.08 1.56
C ILE A 84 0.70 4.59 1.30
N PRO A 85 0.58 5.04 0.03
CA PRO A 85 0.47 6.46 -0.26
C PRO A 85 -0.92 6.97 0.09
N HIS A 86 -0.98 8.20 0.60
CA HIS A 86 -2.24 8.93 0.68
C HIS A 86 -2.67 9.44 -0.71
N GLU A 87 -3.96 9.73 -0.87
CA GLU A 87 -4.58 10.09 -2.16
C GLU A 87 -3.84 11.20 -2.93
N LYS A 88 -3.43 12.27 -2.23
CA LYS A 88 -2.73 13.38 -2.85
C LYS A 88 -1.32 13.03 -3.28
N LEU A 89 -0.55 12.30 -2.48
CA LEU A 89 0.77 11.81 -2.89
C LEU A 89 0.67 10.90 -4.12
N ALA A 90 -0.29 9.96 -4.11
CA ALA A 90 -0.57 9.12 -5.28
C ALA A 90 -0.92 9.95 -6.53
N SER A 91 -1.65 11.07 -6.37
CA SER A 91 -1.96 11.98 -7.48
C SER A 91 -0.74 12.76 -7.99
N ARG A 92 0.14 13.22 -7.09
CA ARG A 92 1.39 13.91 -7.42
C ARG A 92 2.36 12.99 -8.16
N MET A 93 2.50 11.75 -7.69
CA MET A 93 3.30 10.71 -8.34
C MET A 93 2.83 10.43 -9.78
N LYS A 94 1.52 10.52 -10.04
CA LYS A 94 0.94 10.37 -11.39
C LYS A 94 1.05 11.64 -12.27
N LYS A 95 1.88 12.63 -11.88
CA LYS A 95 2.09 13.91 -12.59
C LYS A 95 0.81 14.68 -12.89
N LYS A 96 -0.26 14.49 -12.11
CA LYS A 96 -1.42 15.39 -12.15
C LYS A 96 -1.08 16.62 -11.32
N GLU A 97 -0.89 17.77 -11.96
CA GLU A 97 -0.64 19.05 -11.30
C GLU A 97 -1.78 19.36 -10.32
N THR A 98 -1.56 19.03 -9.05
CA THR A 98 -2.47 19.39 -7.98
C THR A 98 -1.79 20.50 -7.21
N LYS A 99 -2.12 21.76 -7.56
CA LYS A 99 -1.62 22.93 -6.82
C LYS A 99 -1.95 22.78 -5.34
N SER A 100 -0.94 22.52 -4.51
CA SER A 100 -1.10 22.46 -3.06
C SER A 100 -1.45 23.86 -2.57
N LYS A 101 -2.62 24.01 -1.92
CA LYS A 101 -3.00 25.29 -1.32
C LYS A 101 -2.13 25.52 -0.09
N ARG A 102 -1.63 26.75 0.11
CA ARG A 102 -0.79 27.15 1.27
C ARG A 102 -1.32 26.68 2.63
N PHE A 103 -2.65 26.68 2.83
CA PHE A 103 -3.31 26.24 4.07
C PHE A 103 -3.97 24.85 4.00
N SER A 104 -3.38 23.95 3.21
CA SER A 104 -3.72 22.52 3.22
C SER A 104 -3.18 21.85 4.48
N LYS A 105 -3.85 20.79 4.96
CA LYS A 105 -3.49 20.07 6.19
C LYS A 105 -2.01 19.63 6.25
N GLU A 106 -1.42 19.24 5.11
CA GLU A 106 -0.01 18.85 4.99
C GLU A 106 0.95 19.94 5.43
N ASN A 107 0.64 21.21 5.14
CA ASN A 107 1.52 22.34 5.45
C ASN A 107 1.42 22.78 6.91
N PHE A 108 0.55 22.15 7.70
CA PHE A 108 0.54 22.35 9.15
C PHE A 108 1.52 21.35 9.75
N GLU A 109 2.48 21.82 10.52
CA GLU A 109 3.39 20.95 11.26
C GLU A 109 2.66 20.38 12.48
N TYR A 110 2.90 19.11 12.82
CA TYR A 110 2.25 18.47 13.96
C TYR A 110 3.27 18.12 15.03
N ASN A 111 3.08 18.63 16.23
CA ASN A 111 3.93 18.33 17.37
C ASN A 111 3.35 17.15 18.16
N THR A 112 4.00 16.00 18.06
CA THR A 112 3.57 14.75 18.71
C THR A 112 3.59 14.82 20.24
N LYS A 113 4.53 15.56 20.83
CA LYS A 113 4.67 15.68 22.29
C LYS A 113 3.59 16.56 22.92
N LYS A 114 3.17 17.60 22.20
CA LYS A 114 2.17 18.57 22.69
C LYS A 114 0.75 18.31 22.20
N ASP A 115 0.56 17.44 21.20
CA ASP A 115 -0.71 17.21 20.52
C ASP A 115 -1.33 18.52 19.98
N GLU A 116 -0.50 19.31 19.31
CA GLU A 116 -0.85 20.61 18.73
C GLU A 116 -0.31 20.70 17.30
N PHE A 117 -1.01 21.42 16.43
CA PHE A 117 -0.48 21.78 15.11
C PHE A 117 0.04 23.21 15.10
N THR A 118 1.03 23.46 14.26
CA THR A 118 1.53 24.79 13.92
C THR A 118 1.07 25.16 12.51
N CYS A 119 0.40 26.29 12.37
CA CYS A 119 -0.01 26.84 11.08
C CYS A 119 1.21 27.36 10.30
N PRO A 120 1.18 27.43 8.95
CA PRO A 120 2.19 28.13 8.15
C PRO A 120 2.50 29.58 8.57
N ASN A 121 1.62 30.20 9.36
CA ASN A 121 1.80 31.54 9.90
C ASN A 121 2.35 31.55 11.34
N GLY A 122 2.83 30.42 11.85
CA GLY A 122 3.44 30.28 13.18
C GLY A 122 2.45 30.15 14.35
N GLU A 123 1.15 30.31 14.12
CA GLU A 123 0.11 30.21 15.15
C GLU A 123 -0.24 28.74 15.50
N THR A 124 -0.62 28.50 16.75
CA THR A 124 -0.96 27.15 17.26
C THR A 124 -2.41 26.78 16.98
N VAL A 125 -2.64 25.49 16.73
CA VAL A 125 -3.96 24.87 16.54
C VAL A 125 -4.06 23.74 17.56
N LYS A 126 -4.92 23.92 18.56
CA LYS A 126 -5.01 23.05 19.71
C LYS A 126 -6.15 22.05 19.59
N PHE A 127 -6.02 20.90 20.25
CA PHE A 127 -7.12 19.96 20.38
C PHE A 127 -8.34 20.66 20.99
N SER A 128 -9.52 20.39 20.43
CA SER A 128 -10.77 21.00 20.90
C SER A 128 -11.76 19.95 21.38
N TYR A 129 -12.12 18.98 20.54
CA TYR A 129 -13.05 17.90 20.89
C TYR A 129 -12.90 16.73 19.93
N GLU A 130 -13.43 15.58 20.33
CA GLU A 130 -13.54 14.40 19.48
C GLU A 130 -14.99 13.92 19.38
N TYR A 131 -15.32 13.29 18.27
CA TYR A 131 -16.64 12.70 18.05
C TYR A 131 -16.55 11.49 17.13
N PHE A 132 -17.52 10.59 17.25
CA PHE A 132 -17.66 9.47 16.32
C PHE A 132 -18.58 9.87 15.16
N ASP A 133 -18.03 9.90 13.95
CA ASP A 133 -18.81 10.14 12.74
C ASP A 133 -19.53 8.84 12.35
N LYS A 134 -20.81 8.72 12.71
CA LYS A 134 -21.64 7.55 12.45
C LYS A 134 -21.76 7.22 10.96
N HIS A 135 -21.75 8.22 10.08
CA HIS A 135 -21.85 8.01 8.64
C HIS A 135 -20.56 7.45 8.05
N LYS A 136 -19.41 7.87 8.58
CA LYS A 136 -18.09 7.40 8.12
C LYS A 136 -17.57 6.21 8.91
N GLY A 137 -18.18 5.87 10.04
CA GLY A 137 -17.71 4.83 10.96
C GLY A 137 -16.32 5.12 11.53
N LYS A 138 -15.99 6.39 11.76
CA LYS A 138 -14.63 6.82 12.13
C LYS A 138 -14.66 7.77 13.33
N GLN A 139 -13.71 7.58 14.24
CA GLN A 139 -13.40 8.57 15.27
C GLN A 139 -12.69 9.77 14.63
N VAL A 140 -13.17 10.96 14.96
CA VAL A 140 -12.66 12.22 14.41
C VAL A 140 -12.20 13.10 15.56
N ARG A 141 -10.92 13.46 15.54
CA ARG A 141 -10.33 14.46 16.44
C ARG A 141 -10.34 15.80 15.74
N VAL A 142 -10.85 16.84 16.40
CA VAL A 142 -10.96 18.19 15.84
C VAL A 142 -10.04 19.15 16.59
N TYR A 143 -9.20 19.84 15.83
CA TYR A 143 -8.28 20.84 16.32
C TYR A 143 -8.72 22.22 15.85
N ARG A 144 -8.66 23.20 16.75
CA ARG A 144 -9.11 24.58 16.54
C ARG A 144 -7.94 25.55 16.59
N GLY A 145 -7.84 26.38 15.56
CA GLY A 145 -6.82 27.42 15.48
C GLY A 145 -7.01 28.48 16.55
N VAL A 146 -5.94 28.76 17.31
CA VAL A 146 -5.83 29.91 18.20
C VAL A 146 -5.39 31.13 17.36
N GLY A 147 -5.75 32.35 17.77
CA GLY A 147 -5.28 33.57 17.09
C GLY A 147 -5.89 33.86 15.70
N CYS A 148 -6.69 32.95 15.14
CA CYS A 148 -7.28 33.08 13.79
C CYS A 148 -8.21 34.31 13.59
N GLY A 149 -8.59 35.02 14.66
CA GLY A 149 -9.35 36.27 14.57
C GLY A 149 -8.56 37.42 13.95
N ARG A 150 -7.24 37.47 14.18
CA ARG A 150 -6.34 38.56 13.75
C ARG A 150 -5.46 38.20 12.55
N CYS A 151 -5.65 37.01 11.97
CA CYS A 151 -4.81 36.51 10.88
C CYS A 151 -5.13 37.20 9.54
N GLN A 152 -4.10 37.77 8.90
CA GLN A 152 -4.21 38.45 7.61
C GLN A 152 -4.57 37.49 6.47
N ASP A 153 -4.05 36.26 6.53
CA ASP A 153 -4.30 35.22 5.51
C ASP A 153 -5.59 34.41 5.75
N LYS A 154 -6.49 34.88 6.61
CA LYS A 154 -7.71 34.13 6.96
C LYS A 154 -8.57 33.80 5.73
N LYS A 155 -8.65 34.72 4.76
CA LYS A 155 -9.37 34.52 3.49
C LYS A 155 -8.81 33.36 2.66
N LEU A 156 -7.49 33.10 2.76
CA LEU A 156 -6.82 31.99 2.09
C LEU A 156 -6.91 30.68 2.89
N CYS A 157 -7.02 30.77 4.22
CA CYS A 157 -7.00 29.63 5.13
C CYS A 157 -8.37 28.95 5.31
N THR A 158 -9.45 29.73 5.39
CA THR A 158 -10.81 29.24 5.64
C THR A 158 -11.84 29.96 4.77
N LYS A 159 -12.86 29.24 4.31
CA LYS A 159 -14.01 29.86 3.59
C LYS A 159 -14.87 30.76 4.48
N SER A 160 -14.80 30.62 5.81
CA SER A 160 -15.61 31.41 6.74
C SER A 160 -14.81 32.59 7.27
N ASN A 161 -15.39 33.80 7.23
CA ASN A 161 -14.76 35.01 7.77
C ASN A 161 -14.74 35.05 9.29
N HIS A 162 -15.66 34.34 9.97
CA HIS A 162 -15.84 34.43 11.42
C HIS A 162 -15.35 33.19 12.17
N LYS A 163 -15.30 32.03 11.52
CA LYS A 163 -14.88 30.78 12.18
C LYS A 163 -13.36 30.57 12.06
N PRO A 164 -12.69 30.07 13.11
CA PRO A 164 -11.27 29.69 13.03
C PRO A 164 -11.08 28.47 12.13
N LYS A 165 -9.83 28.22 11.73
CA LYS A 165 -9.47 26.99 11.01
C LYS A 165 -9.72 25.79 11.92
N LEU A 166 -10.45 24.81 11.39
CA LEU A 166 -10.63 23.50 12.00
C LEU A 166 -9.84 22.49 11.19
N ILE A 167 -8.99 21.72 11.88
CA ILE A 167 -8.29 20.57 11.31
C ILE A 167 -8.97 19.31 11.85
N LYS A 168 -9.41 18.45 10.93
CA LYS A 168 -9.99 17.15 11.28
C LYS A 168 -8.95 16.06 11.06
N CYS A 169 -8.72 15.25 12.08
CA CYS A 169 -7.83 14.10 12.05
C CYS A 169 -8.67 12.84 12.20
N TYR A 170 -8.35 11.84 11.37
CA TYR A 170 -9.10 10.59 11.28
C TYR A 170 -8.18 9.46 11.74
N GLY A 171 -8.14 9.24 13.06
CA GLY A 171 -7.21 8.30 13.72
C GLY A 171 -5.91 8.95 14.16
N ASN A 172 -4.84 8.15 14.23
CA ASN A 172 -3.52 8.52 14.69
C ASN A 172 -2.76 9.35 13.65
N GLU A 173 -2.68 10.67 13.88
CA GLU A 173 -2.02 11.60 12.97
C GLU A 173 -0.51 11.37 12.89
N THR A 174 0.14 10.96 13.98
CA THR A 174 1.58 10.69 14.02
C THR A 174 1.95 9.62 13.00
N ASN A 175 1.26 8.48 13.05
CA ASN A 175 1.51 7.35 12.16
C ASN A 175 1.22 7.68 10.69
N LEU A 176 0.16 8.48 10.44
CA LEU A 176 -0.17 8.94 9.09
C LEU A 176 0.91 9.84 8.50
N ARG A 177 1.54 10.69 9.31
CA ARG A 177 2.60 11.61 8.88
C ARG A 177 3.92 10.89 8.66
N GLU A 178 4.31 10.02 9.58
CA GLU A 178 5.52 9.21 9.41
C GLU A 178 5.42 8.35 8.12
N MET A 179 4.25 7.75 7.84
CA MET A 179 4.02 7.06 6.57
C MET A 179 4.13 8.01 5.37
N ALA A 180 3.60 9.24 5.46
CA ALA A 180 3.70 10.21 4.37
C ALA A 180 5.15 10.63 4.11
N GLU A 181 5.92 10.93 5.16
CA GLU A 181 7.35 11.26 5.07
C GLU A 181 8.16 10.11 4.48
N LYS A 182 7.89 8.89 4.95
CA LYS A 182 8.50 7.66 4.42
C LYS A 182 8.22 7.49 2.92
N MET A 183 6.99 7.72 2.49
CA MET A 183 6.60 7.62 1.08
C MET A 183 7.13 8.78 0.21
N GLU A 184 7.48 9.92 0.81
CA GLU A 184 8.12 11.04 0.12
C GLU A 184 9.63 10.84 -0.03
N SER A 185 10.26 10.05 0.84
CA SER A 185 11.69 9.69 0.75
C SER A 185 12.03 8.98 -0.57
N ALA A 186 13.29 9.14 -1.02
CA ALA A 186 13.77 8.50 -2.25
C ALA A 186 13.70 6.97 -2.17
N GLU A 187 14.04 6.41 -1.00
CA GLU A 187 13.98 4.97 -0.73
C GLU A 187 12.54 4.45 -0.81
N GLY A 188 11.60 5.12 -0.15
CA GLY A 188 10.19 4.70 -0.18
C GLY A 188 9.56 4.81 -1.55
N GLN A 189 9.97 5.78 -2.36
CA GLN A 189 9.55 5.86 -3.76
C GLN A 189 10.12 4.73 -4.62
N GLU A 190 11.33 4.25 -4.34
CA GLU A 190 11.93 3.13 -5.08
C GLU A 190 11.20 1.82 -4.75
N VAL A 191 11.00 1.53 -3.47
CA VAL A 191 10.26 0.35 -3.00
C VAL A 191 8.85 0.35 -3.60
N TYR A 192 8.15 1.48 -3.53
CA TYR A 192 6.81 1.60 -4.08
C TYR A 192 6.74 1.44 -5.61
N ARG A 193 7.82 1.76 -6.34
CA ARG A 193 7.86 1.63 -7.80
C ARG A 193 7.78 0.17 -8.25
N VAL A 194 8.32 -0.74 -7.44
CA VAL A 194 8.28 -2.20 -7.71
C VAL A 194 6.83 -2.68 -7.83
N ARG A 195 5.93 -2.19 -6.97
CA ARG A 195 4.49 -2.55 -6.92
C ARG A 195 3.77 -2.42 -8.25
N SER A 196 4.10 -1.39 -9.04
CA SER A 196 3.41 -1.14 -10.32
C SER A 196 3.63 -2.28 -11.33
N LYS A 197 4.70 -3.07 -11.21
CA LYS A 197 5.04 -4.11 -12.18
C LYS A 197 4.54 -5.50 -11.78
N THR A 198 4.28 -5.74 -10.49
CA THR A 198 3.96 -7.08 -9.96
C THR A 198 2.47 -7.37 -10.02
N VAL A 199 1.66 -6.70 -9.19
CA VAL A 199 0.23 -7.00 -9.06
C VAL A 199 -0.53 -6.74 -10.36
N GLU A 200 -0.20 -5.66 -11.07
CA GLU A 200 -0.83 -5.33 -12.36
C GLU A 200 -0.53 -6.39 -13.44
N SER A 201 0.69 -6.95 -13.43
CA SER A 201 1.08 -8.01 -14.36
C SER A 201 0.33 -9.32 -14.07
N VAL A 202 0.14 -9.67 -12.79
CA VAL A 202 -0.64 -10.86 -12.39
C VAL A 202 -2.11 -10.70 -12.79
N PHE A 203 -2.73 -9.56 -12.48
CA PHE A 203 -4.11 -9.29 -12.93
C PHE A 203 -4.22 -9.27 -14.46
N GLY A 204 -3.23 -8.71 -15.15
CA GLY A 204 -3.15 -8.74 -16.61
C GLY A 204 -3.11 -10.17 -17.14
N HIS A 205 -2.27 -11.03 -16.55
CA HIS A 205 -2.18 -12.44 -16.93
C HIS A 205 -3.49 -13.20 -16.66
N ILE A 206 -4.12 -13.00 -15.50
CA ILE A 206 -5.40 -13.62 -15.17
C ILE A 206 -6.48 -13.22 -16.19
N LYS A 207 -6.60 -11.92 -16.51
CA LYS A 207 -7.64 -11.42 -17.40
C LYS A 207 -7.41 -11.73 -18.87
N GLN A 208 -6.15 -11.70 -19.33
CA GLN A 208 -5.82 -11.82 -20.76
C GLN A 208 -5.40 -13.22 -21.16
N ASN A 209 -4.60 -13.90 -20.34
CA ASN A 209 -4.03 -15.21 -20.69
C ASN A 209 -4.81 -16.38 -20.09
N ILE A 210 -5.36 -16.22 -18.88
CA ILE A 210 -6.25 -17.25 -18.29
C ILE A 210 -7.69 -17.04 -18.76
N GLY A 211 -8.08 -15.79 -19.04
CA GLY A 211 -9.38 -15.46 -19.63
C GLY A 211 -10.48 -15.15 -18.61
N LEU A 212 -10.14 -15.00 -17.33
CA LEU A 212 -11.11 -14.62 -16.29
C LEU A 212 -11.42 -13.11 -16.39
N ARG A 213 -12.36 -12.76 -17.28
CA ARG A 213 -12.87 -11.38 -17.43
C ARG A 213 -14.16 -11.15 -16.66
N GLU A 214 -14.96 -12.19 -16.52
CA GLU A 214 -16.22 -12.23 -15.79
C GLU A 214 -16.27 -13.55 -15.03
N PHE A 215 -16.97 -13.56 -13.89
CA PHE A 215 -17.20 -14.80 -13.15
C PHE A 215 -18.34 -15.59 -13.79
N LEU A 216 -18.13 -16.88 -13.97
CA LEU A 216 -19.10 -17.81 -14.54
C LEU A 216 -20.15 -18.22 -13.51
N THR A 217 -19.76 -18.24 -12.23
CA THR A 217 -20.63 -18.64 -11.13
C THR A 217 -21.32 -17.45 -10.47
N ARG A 218 -22.37 -17.74 -9.70
CA ARG A 218 -23.11 -16.76 -8.89
C ARG A 218 -23.09 -17.19 -7.43
N GLY A 219 -23.15 -16.20 -6.54
CA GLY A 219 -23.03 -16.41 -5.11
C GLY A 219 -21.58 -16.29 -4.66
N LEU A 220 -21.36 -15.66 -3.50
CA LEU A 220 -20.02 -15.29 -3.04
C LEU A 220 -19.10 -16.51 -2.86
N GLU A 221 -19.64 -17.61 -2.34
CA GLU A 221 -18.90 -18.85 -2.13
C GLU A 221 -18.42 -19.48 -3.44
N ASN A 222 -19.30 -19.61 -4.43
CA ASN A 222 -18.94 -20.18 -5.73
C ASN A 222 -17.93 -19.29 -6.47
N VAL A 223 -18.11 -17.97 -6.38
CA VAL A 223 -17.20 -17.00 -7.00
C VAL A 223 -15.82 -17.04 -6.34
N ARG A 224 -15.76 -17.21 -5.02
CA ARG A 224 -14.50 -17.45 -4.31
C ARG A 224 -13.84 -18.70 -4.83
N ALA A 225 -14.54 -19.84 -4.87
CA ALA A 225 -13.99 -21.08 -5.39
C ALA A 225 -13.45 -20.95 -6.83
N GLU A 226 -14.18 -20.28 -7.71
CA GLU A 226 -13.75 -19.99 -9.09
C GLU A 226 -12.47 -19.13 -9.13
N PHE A 227 -12.39 -18.12 -8.27
CA PHE A 227 -11.22 -17.25 -8.17
C PHE A 227 -10.00 -17.98 -7.57
N THR A 228 -10.20 -18.77 -6.53
CA THR A 228 -9.18 -19.64 -5.92
C THR A 228 -8.58 -20.58 -6.95
N LEU A 229 -9.41 -21.27 -7.75
CA LEU A 229 -8.95 -22.15 -8.82
C LEU A 229 -8.11 -21.40 -9.86
N THR A 230 -8.52 -20.19 -10.21
CA THR A 230 -7.78 -19.32 -11.13
C THR A 230 -6.41 -18.92 -10.56
N CYS A 231 -6.35 -18.57 -9.28
CA CYS A 231 -5.11 -18.25 -8.59
C CYS A 231 -4.16 -19.46 -8.51
N ILE A 232 -4.70 -20.65 -8.22
CA ILE A 232 -3.93 -21.91 -8.24
C ILE A 232 -3.35 -22.17 -9.63
N ALA A 233 -4.16 -22.05 -10.69
CA ALA A 233 -3.69 -22.23 -12.07
C ALA A 233 -2.58 -21.24 -12.44
N HIS A 234 -2.71 -19.97 -12.03
CA HIS A 234 -1.66 -18.97 -12.19
C HIS A 234 -0.36 -19.39 -11.49
N ASN A 235 -0.45 -19.73 -10.20
CA ASN A 235 0.69 -20.14 -9.39
C ASN A 235 1.39 -21.38 -9.97
N MET A 236 0.64 -22.41 -10.37
CA MET A 236 1.20 -23.61 -11.00
C MET A 236 2.00 -23.27 -12.26
N LYS A 237 1.44 -22.45 -13.15
CA LYS A 237 2.13 -22.00 -14.37
C LYS A 237 3.40 -21.21 -14.05
N ARG A 238 3.36 -20.38 -13.00
CA ARG A 238 4.50 -19.58 -12.58
C ARG A 238 5.61 -20.42 -11.97
N ILE A 239 5.27 -21.36 -11.09
CA ILE A 239 6.19 -22.31 -10.48
C ILE A 239 6.90 -23.16 -11.55
N LEU A 240 6.16 -23.66 -12.56
CA LEU A 240 6.77 -24.41 -13.67
C LEU A 240 7.77 -23.58 -14.46
N LYS A 241 7.47 -22.30 -14.71
CA LYS A 241 8.39 -21.38 -15.39
C LYS A 241 9.65 -21.14 -14.56
N ILE A 242 9.51 -20.90 -13.25
CA ILE A 242 10.64 -20.71 -12.34
C ILE A 242 11.51 -21.96 -12.30
N LYS A 243 10.89 -23.15 -12.18
CA LYS A 243 11.62 -24.43 -12.21
C LYS A 243 12.41 -24.63 -13.51
N SER A 244 11.85 -24.24 -14.67
CA SER A 244 12.57 -24.29 -15.94
C SER A 244 13.79 -23.36 -15.92
N GLN A 245 13.60 -22.11 -15.46
CA GLN A 245 14.68 -21.12 -15.39
C GLN A 245 15.82 -21.57 -14.46
N ILE A 246 15.49 -22.19 -13.32
CA ILE A 246 16.49 -22.76 -12.40
C ILE A 246 17.28 -23.86 -13.09
N LYS A 247 16.60 -24.79 -13.78
CA LYS A 247 17.29 -25.86 -14.53
C LYS A 247 18.20 -25.32 -15.63
N ASP A 248 17.76 -24.30 -16.36
CA ASP A 248 18.55 -23.66 -17.40
C ASP A 248 19.80 -22.97 -16.81
N ILE A 249 19.66 -22.32 -15.66
CA ILE A 249 20.79 -21.73 -14.93
C ILE A 249 21.76 -22.84 -14.48
N GLU A 250 21.27 -23.91 -13.87
CA GLU A 250 22.09 -25.04 -13.43
C GLU A 250 22.86 -25.68 -14.59
N ALA A 251 22.20 -25.93 -15.72
CA ALA A 251 22.82 -26.48 -16.93
C ALA A 251 23.93 -25.56 -17.47
N ASN A 252 23.65 -24.26 -17.62
CA ASN A 252 24.63 -23.27 -18.06
C ASN A 252 25.79 -23.08 -17.08
N THR A 253 25.56 -23.28 -15.78
CA THR A 253 26.60 -23.20 -14.75
C THR A 253 27.52 -24.42 -14.82
N VAL A 254 26.98 -25.60 -15.12
CA VAL A 254 27.77 -26.83 -15.34
C VAL A 254 28.60 -26.74 -16.62
N GLU A 255 28.06 -26.20 -17.72
CA GLU A 255 28.80 -25.97 -18.96
C GLU A 255 29.91 -24.92 -18.81
N ASN A 256 29.64 -23.83 -18.07
CA ASN A 256 30.66 -22.82 -17.74
C ASN A 256 31.74 -23.33 -16.78
N ARG A 257 31.42 -24.24 -15.85
CA ARG A 257 32.41 -24.92 -14.99
C ARG A 257 33.33 -25.85 -15.79
N ARG A 258 32.85 -26.43 -16.89
CA ARG A 258 33.70 -27.22 -17.82
C ARG A 258 34.67 -26.33 -18.63
N HIS A 259 34.30 -25.08 -18.91
CA HIS A 259 35.15 -24.14 -19.66
C HIS A 259 36.11 -23.30 -18.81
N ASN A 260 35.86 -23.11 -17.51
CA ASN A 260 36.66 -22.20 -16.67
C ASN A 260 37.10 -22.83 -15.33
N HIS A 261 37.90 -23.89 -15.41
CA HIS A 261 38.43 -24.56 -14.21
C HIS A 261 39.49 -23.73 -13.45
N THR A 262 39.99 -22.64 -14.03
CA THR A 262 41.03 -21.77 -13.44
C THR A 262 40.48 -20.45 -12.86
N SER A 263 39.35 -19.95 -13.37
CA SER A 263 38.83 -18.61 -13.01
C SER A 263 37.77 -18.63 -11.89
N PHE A 264 37.05 -19.74 -11.71
CA PHE A 264 35.94 -19.83 -10.75
C PHE A 264 36.42 -19.88 -9.29
N LYS A 265 37.59 -20.49 -9.01
CA LYS A 265 38.20 -20.51 -7.67
C LYS A 265 38.53 -19.10 -7.15
N LYS A 266 39.00 -18.19 -8.02
CA LYS A 266 39.32 -16.79 -7.66
C LYS A 266 38.06 -15.93 -7.44
N LEU A 267 36.93 -16.28 -8.06
CA LEU A 267 35.68 -15.53 -7.94
C LEU A 267 34.91 -15.92 -6.67
N CYS A 268 34.94 -17.19 -6.27
CA CYS A 268 34.31 -17.68 -5.04
C CYS A 268 34.96 -17.12 -3.75
N GLU A 269 36.25 -16.78 -3.76
CA GLU A 269 36.89 -16.06 -2.63
C GLU A 269 36.37 -14.61 -2.48
N LYS A 270 35.91 -14.00 -3.57
CA LYS A 270 35.48 -12.59 -3.59
C LYS A 270 34.01 -12.41 -3.21
N LEU A 271 33.17 -13.41 -3.48
CA LEU A 271 31.72 -13.37 -3.25
C LEU A 271 31.29 -13.81 -1.83
N ARG A 272 32.20 -14.32 -1.00
CA ARG A 272 31.97 -14.57 0.44
C ARG A 272 31.76 -13.29 1.27
N LYS A 273 31.92 -12.08 0.70
CA LYS A 273 31.92 -10.81 1.44
C LYS A 273 30.61 -10.02 1.43
N HIS A 274 29.65 -10.32 0.55
CA HIS A 274 28.42 -9.52 0.47
C HIS A 274 27.23 -10.42 0.17
N GLY A 275 26.62 -10.95 1.24
CA GLY A 275 25.32 -11.60 1.18
C GLY A 275 24.25 -10.58 1.52
N ILE A 276 23.32 -10.34 0.60
CA ILE A 276 22.03 -9.71 0.89
C ILE A 276 21.00 -10.31 -0.09
N ILE A 277 19.93 -10.88 0.47
CA ILE A 277 18.66 -11.18 -0.21
C ILE A 277 17.56 -10.60 0.69
N SER A 278 16.70 -9.73 0.16
CA SER A 278 15.36 -9.49 0.71
C SER A 278 14.44 -8.82 -0.33
N CYS A 279 13.18 -9.26 -0.42
CA CYS A 279 11.98 -8.50 -0.03
C CYS A 279 10.70 -9.06 -0.69
N VAL A 280 9.71 -9.32 0.17
CA VAL A 280 8.26 -9.46 -0.09
C VAL A 280 7.61 -8.24 0.58
N PRO A 281 6.37 -7.83 0.23
CA PRO A 281 6.00 -6.92 -0.84
C PRO A 281 5.42 -5.60 -0.33
#